data_AF-A0A537Z248-F1
#
_entry.id   AF-A0A537Z248-F1
#
_cell.length_a   1.000
_cell.length_b   1.000
_cell.length_c   1.000
_cell.angle_alpha   90.00
_cell.angle_beta   90.00
_cell.angle_gamma   90.00
#
_symmetry.space_group_name_H-M   'P 1'
#
loop_
_entity.id
_entity.type
_entity.pdbx_description
1 polymer ?
#
loop_
_entity_poly.entity_id
_entity_poly.type
_entity_poly.pdbx_seq_one_letter_code
_entity_poly.pdbx_strand_id
1 'polypeptide(L)'
;MTQPQAHELSPALGAEIVGVDLKIGLDDGTVRFLQEVFDDRGLLLFRDVDIDRACQFYLSDLLMMGHEPASEEESHAGAAKQGSFWISNKEPDAAAPFGRLLFHCDGIWSGEPFEVLSLYAVEVQPPIIPTDFASSAHAWDTLPDDVRGRVQGLHARHVTGPEYIHERRRQAFEGEPSGVRR
;
A
#
# COMPACT_ATOMS: atom_id res chain seq x y z
N MET A 1 -15.03 19.53 20.42
CA MET A 1 -14.46 18.61 19.43
C MET A 1 -13.19 18.05 20.04
N THR A 2 -13.07 16.74 20.14
CA THR A 2 -11.85 16.08 20.61
C THR A 2 -10.79 16.27 19.52
N GLN A 3 -9.56 16.61 19.89
CA GLN A 3 -8.48 16.69 18.91
C GLN A 3 -8.08 15.28 18.44
N PRO A 4 -7.72 15.10 17.15
CA PRO A 4 -7.12 13.86 16.67
C PRO A 4 -5.94 13.43 17.54
N GLN A 5 -5.80 12.12 17.74
CA GLN A 5 -4.65 11.52 18.40
C GLN A 5 -4.14 10.31 17.61
N ALA A 6 -2.83 10.12 17.62
CA ALA A 6 -2.16 8.98 17.00
C ALA A 6 -1.55 8.09 18.09
N HIS A 7 -1.91 6.81 18.08
CA HIS A 7 -1.31 5.79 18.94
C HIS A 7 -0.42 4.87 18.10
N GLU A 8 0.84 4.73 18.50
CA GLU A 8 1.79 3.90 17.77
C GLU A 8 1.36 2.43 17.72
N LEU A 9 1.36 1.82 16.53
CA LEU A 9 1.09 0.39 16.38
C LEU A 9 2.35 -0.46 16.60
N SER A 10 3.51 0.07 16.21
CA SER A 10 4.83 -0.54 16.42
C SER A 10 5.90 0.54 16.49
N PRO A 11 7.13 0.24 16.94
CA PRO A 11 8.20 1.24 17.03
C PRO A 11 8.61 1.88 15.69
N ALA A 12 8.36 1.22 14.56
CA ALA A 12 8.94 1.60 13.25
C ALA A 12 7.91 1.78 12.12
N LEU A 13 6.64 1.44 12.36
CA LEU A 13 5.59 1.50 11.36
C LEU A 13 4.22 1.60 12.03
N GLY A 14 3.37 2.45 11.48
CA GLY A 14 1.95 2.48 11.76
C GLY A 14 1.54 3.30 12.97
N ALA A 15 0.38 3.93 12.83
CA ALA A 15 -0.36 4.57 13.91
C ALA A 15 -1.86 4.31 13.77
N GLU A 16 -2.53 4.05 14.90
CA GLU A 16 -3.97 4.09 15.02
C GLU A 16 -4.41 5.53 15.28
N ILE A 17 -5.35 6.02 14.48
CA ILE A 17 -5.91 7.37 14.62
C ILE A 17 -7.25 7.30 15.34
N VAL A 18 -7.39 8.11 16.39
CA VAL A 18 -8.63 8.21 17.19
C VAL A 18 -9.06 9.67 17.35
N GLY A 19 -10.35 9.86 17.67
CA GLY A 19 -10.90 11.20 17.91
C GLY A 19 -11.17 12.01 16.64
N VAL A 20 -11.22 11.35 15.48
CA VAL A 20 -11.53 11.97 14.17
C VAL A 20 -12.86 11.46 13.64
N ASP A 21 -13.69 12.38 13.18
CA ASP A 21 -14.91 12.10 12.42
C ASP A 21 -14.55 12.10 10.92
N LEU A 22 -14.35 10.91 10.34
CA LEU A 22 -13.91 10.78 8.95
C LEU A 22 -15.05 11.15 7.99
N LYS A 23 -14.82 12.21 7.23
CA LYS A 23 -15.74 12.71 6.20
C LYS A 23 -14.97 13.50 5.17
N ILE A 24 -15.61 13.76 4.04
CA ILE A 24 -15.11 14.71 3.05
C ILE A 24 -15.15 16.12 3.65
N GLY A 25 -14.11 16.92 3.40
CA GLY A 25 -14.01 18.29 3.91
C GLY A 25 -13.57 18.35 5.37
N LEU A 26 -12.56 17.55 5.75
CA LEU A 26 -11.87 17.71 7.03
C LEU A 26 -11.25 19.11 7.11
N ASP A 27 -11.15 19.66 8.32
CA ASP A 27 -10.48 20.95 8.53
C ASP A 27 -8.96 20.84 8.28
N ASP A 28 -8.33 21.94 7.89
CA ASP A 28 -6.90 22.01 7.57
C ASP A 28 -5.98 21.53 8.71
N GLY A 29 -6.44 21.63 9.97
CA GLY A 29 -5.70 21.14 11.12
C GLY A 29 -5.68 19.61 11.16
N THR A 30 -6.84 19.00 10.97
CA THR A 30 -6.99 17.54 10.87
C THR A 30 -6.26 16.99 9.64
N VAL A 31 -6.39 17.62 8.47
CA VAL A 31 -5.69 17.19 7.24
C VAL A 31 -4.19 17.15 7.46
N ARG A 32 -3.62 18.27 7.96
CA ARG A 32 -2.19 18.37 8.22
C ARG A 32 -1.72 17.33 9.24
N PHE A 33 -2.49 17.12 10.30
CA PHE A 33 -2.19 16.08 11.29
C PHE A 33 -2.12 14.69 10.64
N LEU A 34 -3.07 14.32 9.78
CA LEU A 34 -3.08 13.01 9.13
C LEU A 34 -1.90 12.85 8.18
N GLN A 35 -1.56 13.89 7.40
CA GLN A 35 -0.40 13.90 6.51
C GLN A 35 0.90 13.74 7.29
N GLU A 36 1.11 14.53 8.34
CA GLU A 36 2.32 14.47 9.19
C GLU A 36 2.49 13.09 9.83
N VAL A 37 1.41 12.49 10.34
CA VAL A 37 1.47 11.14 10.91
C VAL A 37 1.70 10.09 9.83
N PHE A 38 1.11 10.23 8.64
CA PHE A 38 1.34 9.27 7.56
C PHE A 38 2.76 9.33 7.04
N ASP A 39 3.33 10.52 6.87
CA ASP A 39 4.72 10.71 6.42
C ASP A 39 5.72 10.09 7.42
N ASP A 40 5.47 10.22 8.72
CA ASP A 40 6.33 9.65 9.77
C ASP A 40 6.13 8.13 9.93
N ARG A 41 4.88 7.66 9.87
CA ARG A 41 4.51 6.30 10.29
C ARG A 41 4.26 5.33 9.14
N GLY A 42 4.07 5.80 7.92
CA GLY A 42 3.85 5.02 6.70
C GLY A 42 2.56 4.18 6.64
N LEU A 43 1.75 4.17 7.70
CA LEU A 43 0.49 3.42 7.77
C LEU A 43 -0.45 4.08 8.79
N LEU A 44 -1.68 4.37 8.37
CA LEU A 44 -2.74 4.80 9.28
C LEU A 44 -3.79 3.70 9.44
N LEU A 45 -4.23 3.49 10.67
CA LEU A 45 -5.33 2.59 11.00
C LEU A 45 -6.48 3.39 11.61
N PHE A 46 -7.68 3.21 11.03
CA PHE A 46 -8.92 3.75 11.58
C PHE A 46 -9.81 2.57 11.95
N ARG A 47 -10.37 2.59 13.17
CA ARG A 47 -11.29 1.56 13.67
C ARG A 47 -12.69 2.09 13.82
N ASP A 48 -13.65 1.18 13.68
CA ASP A 48 -15.08 1.46 13.92
C ASP A 48 -15.60 2.64 13.08
N VAL A 49 -15.18 2.67 11.80
CA VAL A 49 -15.55 3.70 10.83
C VAL A 49 -16.57 3.19 9.82
N ASP A 50 -17.62 3.98 9.60
CA ASP A 50 -18.64 3.76 8.59
C ASP A 50 -18.54 4.86 7.55
N ILE A 51 -17.78 4.59 6.49
CA ILE A 51 -17.49 5.54 5.41
C ILE A 51 -17.84 4.92 4.07
N ASP A 52 -18.25 5.75 3.13
CA ASP A 52 -18.45 5.30 1.76
C ASP A 52 -17.14 5.33 0.94
N ARG A 53 -17.24 4.87 -0.32
CA ARG A 53 -16.10 4.86 -1.24
C ARG A 53 -15.59 6.25 -1.59
N ALA A 54 -16.44 7.28 -1.59
CA ALA A 54 -16.03 8.65 -1.89
C ALA A 54 -15.18 9.21 -0.74
N CYS A 55 -15.58 8.96 0.50
CA CYS A 55 -14.79 9.31 1.67
C CYS A 55 -13.48 8.50 1.72
N GLN A 56 -13.50 7.19 1.43
CA GLN A 56 -12.26 6.40 1.33
C GLN A 56 -11.31 6.94 0.24
N PHE A 57 -11.84 7.34 -0.92
CA PHE A 57 -11.07 7.98 -1.99
C PHE A 57 -10.45 9.28 -1.49
N TYR A 58 -11.25 10.17 -0.91
CA TYR A 58 -10.82 11.44 -0.34
C TYR A 58 -9.67 11.26 0.66
N LEU A 59 -9.78 10.29 1.57
CA LEU A 59 -8.74 9.98 2.56
C LEU A 59 -7.45 9.46 1.92
N SER A 60 -7.54 8.79 0.77
CA SER A 60 -6.35 8.30 0.06
C SER A 60 -5.68 9.44 -0.72
N ASP A 61 -6.49 10.27 -1.39
CA ASP A 61 -6.04 11.41 -2.19
C ASP A 61 -5.36 12.49 -1.34
N LEU A 62 -5.90 12.80 -0.16
CA LEU A 62 -5.28 13.79 0.73
C LEU A 62 -3.90 13.37 1.26
N LEU A 63 -3.60 12.06 1.24
CA LEU A 63 -2.30 11.51 1.68
C LEU A 63 -1.29 11.43 0.53
N MET A 64 -1.69 11.73 -0.71
CA MET A 64 -0.77 11.76 -1.85
C MET A 64 0.16 12.96 -1.79
N MET A 65 1.40 12.78 -2.25
CA MET A 65 2.43 13.80 -2.12
C MET A 65 2.12 15.02 -2.99
N GLY A 66 2.01 16.19 -2.36
CA GLY A 66 1.81 17.45 -3.07
C GLY A 66 0.40 17.65 -3.65
N HIS A 67 -0.59 16.87 -3.18
CA HIS A 67 -1.99 17.01 -3.58
C HIS A 67 -2.77 17.87 -2.56
N GLU A 68 -3.65 18.73 -3.08
CA GLU A 68 -4.71 19.32 -2.26
C GLU A 68 -5.85 18.30 -2.12
N PRO A 69 -6.53 18.21 -0.96
CA PRO A 69 -7.63 17.27 -0.79
C PRO A 69 -8.72 17.49 -1.84
N ALA A 70 -9.10 16.42 -2.54
CA ALA A 70 -10.21 16.45 -3.48
C ALA A 70 -11.47 17.08 -2.88
N SER A 71 -12.18 17.87 -3.69
CA SER A 71 -13.53 18.31 -3.38
C SER A 71 -14.49 17.12 -3.29
N GLU A 72 -15.72 17.36 -2.82
CA GLU A 72 -16.75 16.32 -2.75
C GLU A 72 -17.10 15.76 -4.14
N GLU A 73 -17.23 16.62 -5.15
CA GLU A 73 -17.50 16.19 -6.53
C GLU A 73 -16.35 15.33 -7.08
N GLU A 74 -15.11 15.77 -6.88
CA GLU A 74 -13.91 15.03 -7.30
C GLU A 74 -13.77 13.70 -6.58
N SER A 75 -14.11 13.64 -5.29
CA SER A 75 -14.07 12.42 -4.49
C SER A 75 -15.05 11.37 -5.00
N HIS A 76 -16.29 11.78 -5.31
CA HIS A 76 -17.27 10.89 -5.90
C HIS A 76 -16.88 10.45 -7.31
N ALA A 77 -16.38 11.38 -8.13
CA ALA A 77 -15.91 11.07 -9.47
C ALA A 77 -14.69 10.12 -9.46
N GLY A 78 -13.77 10.32 -8.52
CA GLY A 78 -12.59 9.48 -8.30
C GLY A 78 -12.97 8.06 -7.86
N ALA A 79 -13.84 7.95 -6.85
CA ALA A 79 -14.38 6.66 -6.40
C ALA A 79 -15.11 5.91 -7.52
N ALA A 80 -15.88 6.63 -8.36
CA ALA A 80 -16.55 6.02 -9.51
C ALA A 80 -15.56 5.52 -10.57
N LYS A 81 -14.47 6.25 -10.83
CA LYS A 81 -13.41 5.85 -11.78
C LYS A 81 -12.60 4.63 -11.31
N GLN A 82 -12.35 4.50 -10.00
CA GLN A 82 -11.69 3.32 -9.44
C GLN A 82 -12.53 2.04 -9.62
N GLY A 83 -13.85 2.19 -9.81
CA GLY A 83 -14.77 1.08 -10.00
C GLY A 83 -14.89 0.21 -8.75
N SER A 84 -15.44 -1.00 -8.94
CA SER A 84 -15.58 -1.99 -7.87
C SER A 84 -14.35 -2.90 -7.82
N PHE A 85 -13.19 -2.34 -7.46
CA PHE A 85 -12.03 -3.15 -7.16
C PHE A 85 -12.19 -3.77 -5.77
N TRP A 86 -12.23 -5.10 -5.71
CA TRP A 86 -12.41 -5.87 -4.48
C TRP A 86 -11.20 -6.75 -4.21
N ILE A 87 -10.72 -6.73 -2.98
CA ILE A 87 -9.85 -7.79 -2.45
C ILE A 87 -10.76 -8.72 -1.64
N SER A 88 -11.19 -9.82 -2.27
CA SER A 88 -12.17 -10.75 -1.70
C SER A 88 -11.84 -12.20 -2.08
N ASN A 89 -12.10 -13.11 -1.15
CA ASN A 89 -12.03 -14.56 -1.35
C ASN A 89 -13.41 -15.18 -1.67
N LYS A 90 -14.46 -14.37 -1.80
CA LYS A 90 -15.83 -14.79 -2.10
C LYS A 90 -16.31 -14.31 -3.46
N GLU A 91 -15.95 -13.08 -3.83
CA GLU A 91 -16.40 -12.47 -5.08
C GLU A 91 -15.66 -13.07 -6.28
N PRO A 92 -16.37 -13.59 -7.30
CA PRO A 92 -15.75 -14.28 -8.44
C PRO A 92 -14.73 -13.43 -9.21
N ASP A 93 -14.95 -12.12 -9.29
CA ASP A 93 -14.13 -11.17 -10.06
C ASP A 93 -13.22 -10.30 -9.17
N ALA A 94 -12.99 -10.72 -7.91
CA ALA A 94 -12.07 -10.03 -7.03
C ALA A 94 -10.59 -10.30 -7.34
N ALA A 95 -9.74 -9.35 -6.98
CA ALA A 95 -8.31 -9.36 -7.28
C ALA A 95 -7.45 -10.14 -6.28
N ALA A 96 -8.06 -10.89 -5.34
CA ALA A 96 -7.29 -11.68 -4.39
C ALA A 96 -6.54 -12.82 -5.12
N PRO A 97 -5.20 -12.90 -4.99
CA PRO A 97 -4.43 -13.91 -5.69
C PRO A 97 -4.69 -15.30 -5.11
N PHE A 98 -4.61 -16.33 -5.97
CA PHE A 98 -4.68 -17.71 -5.52
C PHE A 98 -3.34 -18.16 -4.92
N GLY A 99 -3.36 -18.69 -3.70
CA GLY A 99 -2.18 -19.25 -3.02
C GLY A 99 -1.51 -18.28 -2.05
N ARG A 100 -0.21 -18.51 -1.78
CA ARG A 100 0.54 -17.71 -0.80
C ARG A 100 0.94 -16.36 -1.39
N LEU A 101 0.45 -15.28 -0.80
CA LEU A 101 0.92 -13.94 -1.07
C LEU A 101 2.23 -13.68 -0.34
N LEU A 102 3.27 -13.26 -1.07
CA LEU A 102 4.57 -12.88 -0.51
C LEU A 102 4.55 -11.40 -0.12
N PHE A 103 5.51 -10.96 0.70
CA PHE A 103 5.76 -9.52 0.89
C PHE A 103 6.03 -8.87 -0.48
N HIS A 104 5.31 -7.78 -0.75
CA HIS A 104 5.35 -7.06 -2.02
C HIS A 104 4.98 -5.59 -1.81
N CYS A 105 5.17 -4.79 -2.85
CA CYS A 105 4.68 -3.41 -2.94
C CYS A 105 3.89 -3.32 -4.25
N ASP A 106 2.61 -2.94 -4.15
CA ASP A 106 1.74 -2.89 -5.33
C ASP A 106 2.19 -1.80 -6.30
N GLY A 107 2.02 -2.08 -7.59
CA GLY A 107 2.34 -1.11 -8.65
C GLY A 107 3.83 -0.78 -8.84
N ILE A 108 4.76 -1.36 -8.06
CA ILE A 108 6.22 -1.06 -8.16
C ILE A 108 6.84 -1.38 -9.53
N TRP A 109 6.15 -2.16 -10.36
CA TRP A 109 6.54 -2.46 -11.74
C TRP A 109 6.06 -1.41 -12.76
N SER A 110 5.16 -0.50 -12.37
CA SER A 110 4.60 0.56 -13.20
C SER A 110 5.57 1.72 -13.35
N GLY A 111 5.49 2.46 -14.47
CA GLY A 111 6.18 3.75 -14.61
C GLY A 111 5.61 4.85 -13.71
N GLU A 112 4.35 4.67 -13.29
CA GLU A 112 3.63 5.49 -12.32
C GLU A 112 3.16 4.53 -11.20
N PRO A 113 3.98 4.30 -10.16
CA PRO A 113 3.63 3.42 -9.06
C PRO A 113 2.52 4.04 -8.19
N PHE A 114 1.84 3.21 -7.40
CA PHE A 114 0.86 3.70 -6.45
C PHE A 114 1.58 4.40 -5.27
N GLU A 115 1.22 5.65 -5.02
CA GLU A 115 1.74 6.41 -3.87
C GLU A 115 1.05 5.99 -2.57
N VAL A 116 -0.27 5.83 -2.62
CA VAL A 116 -1.11 5.51 -1.47
C VAL A 116 -2.07 4.38 -1.84
N LEU A 117 -2.25 3.45 -0.91
CA LEU A 117 -3.25 2.39 -0.99
C LEU A 117 -4.11 2.44 0.26
N SER A 118 -5.41 2.24 0.09
CA SER A 118 -6.35 2.08 1.20
C SER A 118 -7.10 0.76 1.08
N LEU A 119 -7.30 0.10 2.22
CA LEU A 119 -8.14 -1.07 2.35
C LEU A 119 -9.24 -0.78 3.36
N TYR A 120 -10.49 -0.97 2.95
CA TYR A 120 -11.65 -0.85 3.81
C TYR A 120 -12.28 -2.23 4.02
N ALA A 121 -12.45 -2.60 5.28
CA ALA A 121 -12.97 -3.91 5.68
C ALA A 121 -14.50 -3.94 5.57
N VAL A 122 -15.03 -4.39 4.42
CA VAL A 122 -16.49 -4.53 4.21
C VAL A 122 -17.05 -5.76 4.91
N GLU A 123 -16.43 -6.92 4.74
CA GLU A 123 -16.85 -8.15 5.38
C GLU A 123 -15.64 -8.94 5.86
N VAL A 124 -15.54 -9.16 7.17
CA VAL A 124 -14.45 -9.90 7.81
C VAL A 124 -15.05 -10.95 8.73
N GLN A 125 -14.78 -12.23 8.44
CA GLN A 125 -15.29 -13.36 9.21
C GLN A 125 -14.15 -14.19 9.82
N PRO A 126 -14.29 -14.70 11.04
CA PRO A 126 -13.33 -15.66 11.60
C PRO A 126 -13.28 -16.98 10.81
N PRO A 127 -12.10 -17.63 10.70
CA PRO A 127 -10.80 -17.19 11.20
C PRO A 127 -10.22 -16.04 10.37
N ILE A 128 -9.73 -15.00 11.07
CA ILE A 128 -9.15 -13.81 10.45
C ILE A 128 -7.66 -14.04 10.22
N ILE A 129 -7.20 -13.82 8.99
CA ILE A 129 -5.77 -13.78 8.66
C ILE A 129 -5.35 -12.31 8.71
N PRO A 130 -4.30 -11.94 9.48
CA PRO A 130 -3.83 -10.57 9.54
C PRO A 130 -3.20 -10.15 8.22
N THR A 131 -3.21 -8.84 7.96
CA THR A 131 -2.35 -8.23 6.95
C THR A 131 -1.06 -7.79 7.62
N ASP A 132 0.07 -8.38 7.22
CA ASP A 132 1.38 -8.03 7.73
C ASP A 132 2.01 -6.92 6.89
N PHE A 133 2.58 -5.91 7.55
CA PHE A 133 3.27 -4.80 6.91
C PHE A 133 4.74 -4.74 7.35
N ALA A 134 5.60 -4.18 6.49
CA ALA A 134 7.01 -3.96 6.78
C ALA A 134 7.45 -2.58 6.29
N SER A 135 8.26 -1.87 7.08
CA SER A 135 8.78 -0.54 6.72
C SER A 135 10.08 -0.70 5.91
N SER A 136 10.05 -0.33 4.63
CA SER A 136 11.26 -0.27 3.78
C SER A 136 12.21 0.84 4.22
N ALA A 137 11.67 1.97 4.70
CA ALA A 137 12.45 3.08 5.23
C ALA A 137 13.25 2.65 6.46
N HIS A 138 12.58 2.03 7.45
CA HIS A 138 13.27 1.52 8.63
C HIS A 138 14.29 0.42 8.30
N ALA A 139 13.95 -0.47 7.36
CA ALA A 139 14.87 -1.51 6.89
C ALA A 139 16.13 -0.91 6.24
N TRP A 140 16.00 0.17 5.49
CA TRP A 140 17.14 0.91 4.95
C TRP A 140 17.95 1.57 6.07
N ASP A 141 17.30 2.30 6.96
CA ASP A 141 17.92 3.07 8.04
C ASP A 141 18.71 2.21 9.04
N THR A 142 18.27 0.98 9.25
CA THR A 142 18.91 0.03 10.17
C THR A 142 19.84 -0.96 9.47
N LEU A 143 20.00 -0.86 8.14
CA LEU A 143 20.84 -1.75 7.37
C LEU A 143 22.32 -1.58 7.79
N PRO A 144 23.06 -2.67 8.09
CA PRO A 144 24.49 -2.59 8.38
C PRO A 144 25.27 -1.88 7.28
N ASP A 145 26.27 -1.08 7.65
CA ASP A 145 27.02 -0.22 6.71
C ASP A 145 27.66 -0.99 5.56
N ASP A 146 28.16 -2.21 5.82
CA ASP A 146 28.76 -3.07 4.81
C ASP A 146 27.72 -3.54 3.78
N VAL A 147 26.50 -3.87 4.23
CA VAL A 147 25.40 -4.26 3.36
C VAL A 147 24.88 -3.05 2.59
N ARG A 148 24.67 -1.91 3.28
CA ARG A 148 24.25 -0.65 2.65
C ARG A 148 25.21 -0.24 1.55
N GLY A 149 26.52 -0.25 1.82
CA GLY A 149 27.55 0.08 0.84
C GLY A 149 27.57 -0.85 -0.39
N ARG A 150 27.19 -2.13 -0.22
CA ARG A 150 27.09 -3.09 -1.33
C ARG A 150 25.87 -2.90 -2.22
N VAL A 151 24.74 -2.46 -1.64
CA VAL A 151 23.47 -2.35 -2.37
C VAL A 151 23.19 -0.93 -2.87
N GLN A 152 23.83 0.08 -2.28
CA GLN A 152 23.67 1.46 -2.70
C GLN A 152 24.11 1.64 -4.15
N GLY A 153 23.23 2.23 -4.95
CA GLY A 153 23.43 2.45 -6.39
C GLY A 153 23.16 1.22 -7.27
N LEU A 154 22.72 0.09 -6.70
CA LEU A 154 22.20 -1.01 -7.49
C LEU A 154 20.76 -0.74 -7.91
N HIS A 155 20.36 -1.34 -9.04
CA HIS A 155 19.01 -1.25 -9.57
C HIS A 155 18.37 -2.64 -9.64
N ALA A 156 17.10 -2.71 -9.26
CA ALA A 156 16.27 -3.90 -9.44
C ALA A 156 15.30 -3.68 -10.60
N ARG A 157 15.11 -4.69 -11.44
CA ARG A 157 14.07 -4.69 -12.47
C ARG A 157 12.81 -5.35 -11.93
N HIS A 158 11.78 -4.55 -11.69
CA HIS A 158 10.45 -5.02 -11.30
C HIS A 158 9.66 -5.40 -12.55
N VAL A 159 9.00 -6.55 -12.52
CA VAL A 159 8.17 -7.04 -13.63
C VAL A 159 6.88 -7.63 -13.07
N THR A 160 5.78 -7.48 -13.81
CA THR A 160 4.50 -8.09 -13.47
C THR A 160 4.40 -9.52 -14.02
N GLY A 161 3.70 -10.39 -13.30
CA GLY A 161 3.11 -11.63 -13.79
C GLY A 161 4.04 -12.82 -14.11
N PRO A 162 3.51 -14.07 -14.05
CA PRO A 162 4.22 -15.26 -14.46
C PRO A 162 4.57 -15.28 -15.95
N GLU A 163 3.79 -14.63 -16.84
CA GLU A 163 4.03 -14.70 -18.29
C GLU A 163 5.44 -14.22 -18.65
N TYR A 164 5.88 -13.13 -18.03
CA TYR A 164 7.20 -12.55 -18.25
C TYR A 164 8.33 -13.36 -17.58
N ILE A 165 8.04 -14.01 -16.45
CA ILE A 165 8.98 -14.91 -15.74
C ILE A 165 9.16 -16.22 -16.52
N HIS A 166 8.09 -16.77 -17.09
CA HIS A 166 8.10 -17.96 -17.92
C HIS A 166 8.85 -17.71 -19.23
N GLU A 167 8.61 -16.58 -19.91
CA GLU A 167 9.33 -16.22 -21.14
C GLU A 167 10.83 -16.01 -20.89
N ARG A 168 11.22 -15.34 -19.80
CA ARG A 168 12.65 -15.20 -19.47
C ARG A 168 13.32 -16.49 -19.05
N ARG A 169 12.65 -17.36 -18.28
CA ARG A 169 13.20 -18.69 -17.99
C ARG A 169 13.37 -19.48 -19.28
N ARG A 170 12.45 -19.38 -20.24
CA ARG A 170 12.59 -20.01 -21.55
C ARG A 170 13.83 -19.49 -22.29
N GLN A 171 13.96 -18.16 -22.42
CA GLN A 171 15.07 -17.52 -23.13
C GLN A 171 16.44 -17.74 -22.45
N ALA A 172 16.49 -17.78 -21.11
CA ALA A 172 17.71 -18.02 -20.35
C ALA A 172 18.19 -19.49 -20.43
N PHE A 173 17.29 -20.44 -20.71
CA PHE A 173 17.59 -21.86 -20.89
C PHE A 173 17.73 -22.28 -22.38
N GLU A 174 17.47 -21.37 -23.33
CA GLU A 174 17.75 -21.56 -24.76
C GLU A 174 19.19 -21.15 -25.15
N GLY A 175 19.99 -20.63 -24.21
CA GLY A 175 21.44 -20.53 -24.35
C GLY A 175 22.10 -21.86 -23.99
N GLU A 176 23.00 -22.36 -24.86
CA GLU A 176 23.64 -23.68 -24.77
C GLU A 176 23.98 -24.10 -23.33
N PRO A 177 23.67 -25.36 -22.93
CA PRO A 177 24.07 -25.87 -21.63
C PRO A 177 25.60 -25.87 -21.56
N SER A 178 26.18 -24.92 -20.83
CA SER A 178 27.59 -24.95 -20.51
C SER A 178 27.84 -26.22 -19.68
N GLY A 179 28.64 -27.11 -20.27
CA GLY A 179 28.89 -28.45 -19.76
C GLY A 179 29.35 -28.42 -18.31
N VAL A 180 28.54 -29.01 -17.44
CA VAL A 180 28.94 -29.37 -16.09
C VAL A 180 30.01 -30.46 -16.21
N ARG A 181 31.28 -30.10 -15.99
CA ARG A 181 32.31 -31.10 -15.68
C ARG A 181 32.07 -31.59 -14.25
N ARG A 182 32.01 -32.91 -14.12
CA ARG A 182 32.03 -33.65 -12.85
C ARG A 182 33.32 -33.39 -12.09
#